data_AF-A0A453QTS5-F1
#
_entry.id   AF-A0A453QTS5-F1
#
_cell.length_a   1.000
_cell.length_b   1.000
_cell.length_c   1.000
_cell.angle_alpha   90.00
_cell.angle_beta   90.00
_cell.angle_gamma   90.00
#
_symmetry.space_group_name_H-M   'P 1'
#
loop_
_entity.id
_entity.type
_entity.pdbx_description
1 polymer ?
#
loop_
_entity_poly.entity_id
_entity_poly.type
_entity_poly.pdbx_seq_one_letter_code
_entity_poly.pdbx_strand_id
1 'polypeptide(L)'
;MAWKRYHDSSMHPPAIPARRRPKPGALPPPWVLLNDRAYLAGESNHTTAVSRTRHGDEIQATLFLADPPLVSHFFISCAAEFGCEPRILYTEANLVLLTLVLGDPYNAIDPRKNDFYVYEVGVRVVIMVYDF
;
A
#
# COMPACT_ATOMS: atom_id res chain seq x y z
N MET A 1 6.10 27.05 6.38
CA MET A 1 6.00 26.14 5.21
C MET A 1 6.22 24.74 5.72
N ALA A 2 5.17 23.91 5.74
CA ALA A 2 5.29 22.52 6.18
C ALA A 2 6.04 21.73 5.10
N TRP A 3 7.21 21.21 5.43
CA TRP A 3 7.99 20.36 4.54
C TRP A 3 7.25 19.02 4.40
N LYS A 4 6.61 18.75 3.26
CA LYS A 4 6.05 17.42 3.00
C LYS A 4 7.20 16.48 2.65
N ARG A 5 7.31 15.33 3.32
CA ARG A 5 8.34 14.32 3.02
C ARG A 5 7.91 13.28 2.00
N TYR A 6 6.77 13.47 1.36
CA TYR A 6 6.33 12.61 0.28
C TYR A 6 6.44 13.30 -1.08
N HIS A 7 6.79 12.51 -2.09
CA HIS A 7 6.89 12.94 -3.47
C HIS A 7 5.50 13.27 -4.03
N ASP A 8 5.43 14.27 -4.91
CA ASP A 8 4.18 14.61 -5.62
C ASP A 8 3.65 13.41 -6.42
N SER A 9 4.52 12.55 -6.93
CA SER A 9 4.14 11.30 -7.62
C SER A 9 3.33 10.35 -6.74
N SER A 10 3.49 10.41 -5.41
CA SER A 10 2.74 9.59 -4.46
C SER A 10 1.26 10.00 -4.40
N MET A 11 0.89 11.20 -4.86
CA MET A 11 -0.51 11.64 -5.01
C MET A 11 -1.08 11.36 -6.41
N HIS A 12 -0.24 10.86 -7.33
CA HIS A 12 -0.60 10.63 -8.72
C HIS A 12 -0.35 9.17 -9.08
N PRO A 13 -1.24 8.26 -8.64
CA PRO A 13 -1.11 6.85 -8.95
C PRO A 13 -1.07 6.61 -10.47
N PRO A 14 -0.33 5.59 -10.94
CA PRO A 14 -0.33 5.22 -12.34
C PRO A 14 -1.71 4.72 -12.73
N ALA A 15 -2.03 4.80 -14.03
CA ALA A 15 -3.21 4.13 -14.56
C ALA A 15 -3.14 2.64 -14.22
N ILE A 16 -4.13 2.15 -13.46
CA ILE A 16 -4.17 0.76 -13.03
C ILE A 16 -4.29 -0.13 -14.27
N PRO A 17 -3.31 -1.00 -14.56
CA PRO A 17 -3.41 -1.87 -15.70
C PRO A 17 -4.49 -2.92 -15.46
N ALA A 18 -5.35 -3.15 -16.45
CA ALA A 18 -6.31 -4.24 -16.39
C ALA A 18 -5.55 -5.57 -16.23
N ARG A 19 -5.97 -6.40 -15.26
CA ARG A 19 -5.49 -7.78 -15.17
C ARG A 19 -5.72 -8.48 -16.51
N ARG A 20 -4.68 -9.12 -17.02
CA ARG A 20 -4.74 -9.95 -18.21
C ARG A 20 -5.68 -11.11 -17.92
N ARG A 21 -6.60 -11.35 -18.85
CA ARG A 21 -7.38 -12.58 -18.83
C ARG A 21 -6.41 -13.76 -18.95
N PRO A 22 -6.44 -14.75 -18.02
CA PRO A 22 -5.57 -15.91 -18.13
C PRO A 22 -5.82 -16.61 -19.47
N LYS A 23 -4.77 -17.10 -20.12
CA LYS A 23 -4.94 -18.01 -21.25
C LYS A 23 -5.66 -19.27 -20.77
N PRO A 24 -6.56 -19.87 -21.58
CA PRO A 24 -7.19 -21.14 -21.22
C PRO A 24 -6.11 -22.18 -20.86
N GLY A 25 -6.17 -22.73 -19.65
CA GLY A 25 -5.21 -23.72 -19.15
C GLY A 25 -3.94 -23.16 -18.48
N ALA A 26 -3.76 -21.83 -18.45
CA ALA A 26 -2.65 -21.21 -17.71
C ALA A 26 -3.14 -20.70 -16.35
N LEU A 27 -2.51 -21.18 -15.27
CA LEU A 27 -2.72 -20.63 -13.93
C LEU A 27 -1.93 -19.32 -13.79
N PRO A 28 -2.50 -18.27 -13.16
CA PRO A 28 -1.73 -17.09 -12.82
C PRO A 28 -0.59 -17.47 -11.86
N PRO A 29 0.54 -16.73 -11.88
CA PRO A 29 1.61 -16.97 -10.92
C PRO A 29 1.07 -16.82 -9.50
N PRO A 30 1.57 -17.63 -8.53
CA PRO A 30 1.17 -17.51 -7.13
C PRO A 30 1.81 -16.28 -6.45
N TRP A 31 2.36 -15.35 -7.22
CA TRP A 31 3.11 -14.21 -6.72
C TRP A 31 2.81 -12.94 -7.51
N VAL A 32 3.06 -11.79 -6.88
CA VAL A 32 3.00 -10.46 -7.51
C VAL A 32 4.23 -9.63 -7.17
N LEU A 33 4.58 -8.72 -8.07
CA LEU A 33 5.51 -7.62 -7.77
C LEU A 33 4.73 -6.55 -7.02
N LEU A 34 5.26 -6.04 -5.92
CA LEU A 34 4.65 -4.99 -5.11
C LEU A 34 5.62 -3.82 -4.95
N ASN A 35 5.11 -2.61 -5.19
CA ASN A 35 5.82 -1.38 -4.86
C ASN A 35 5.97 -1.27 -3.33
N ASP A 36 7.17 -0.98 -2.83
CA ASP A 36 7.44 -0.80 -1.39
C ASP A 36 6.82 0.49 -0.81
N ARG A 37 6.31 1.38 -1.65
CA ARG A 37 5.58 2.59 -1.27
C ARG A 37 4.12 2.54 -1.71
N ALA A 38 3.25 3.08 -0.86
CA ALA A 38 1.84 3.26 -1.18
C ALA A 38 1.57 4.65 -1.77
N TYR A 39 0.59 4.72 -2.66
CA TYR A 39 0.02 5.98 -3.13
C TYR A 39 -0.97 6.55 -2.12
N LEU A 40 -0.98 7.87 -2.00
CA LEU A 40 -1.91 8.65 -1.17
C LEU A 40 -3.19 8.92 -1.96
N ALA A 41 -4.05 7.90 -2.07
CA ALA A 41 -5.27 7.96 -2.88
C ALA A 41 -6.40 7.13 -2.24
N GLY A 42 -7.64 7.59 -2.42
CA GLY A 42 -8.85 6.99 -1.82
C GLY A 42 -9.59 6.01 -2.72
N GLU A 43 -8.95 5.46 -3.77
CA GLU A 43 -9.58 4.49 -4.65
C GLU A 43 -9.89 3.17 -3.92
N SER A 44 -11.04 2.57 -4.22
CA SER A 44 -11.52 1.34 -3.57
C SER A 44 -11.84 0.26 -4.59
N ASN A 45 -11.63 -0.98 -4.18
CA ASN A 45 -12.02 -2.19 -4.91
C ASN A 45 -12.41 -3.32 -3.92
N HIS A 46 -12.61 -4.55 -4.39
CA HIS A 46 -13.00 -5.69 -3.54
C HIS A 46 -11.94 -6.13 -2.50
N THR A 47 -10.72 -5.58 -2.56
CA THR A 47 -9.63 -5.80 -1.60
C THR A 47 -9.54 -4.68 -0.55
N THR A 48 -10.44 -3.70 -0.58
CA THR A 48 -10.41 -2.57 0.35
C THR A 48 -10.59 -3.06 1.78
N ALA A 49 -9.68 -2.66 2.67
CA ALA A 49 -9.78 -2.85 4.10
C ALA A 49 -9.85 -1.48 4.79
N VAL A 50 -10.64 -1.40 5.86
CA VAL A 50 -10.79 -0.19 6.68
C VAL A 50 -10.38 -0.50 8.11
N SER A 51 -9.68 0.43 8.75
CA SER A 51 -9.27 0.35 10.15
C SER A 51 -9.19 1.76 10.74
N ARG A 52 -8.60 1.90 11.93
CA ARG A 52 -8.41 3.18 12.60
C ARG A 52 -6.96 3.41 13.01
N THR A 53 -6.55 4.67 13.03
CA THR A 53 -5.27 5.14 13.61
C THR A 53 -5.26 4.98 15.12
N ARG A 54 -4.07 5.11 15.72
CA ARG A 54 -3.98 5.21 17.19
C ARG A 54 -4.81 6.36 17.77
N HIS A 55 -5.11 7.36 16.95
CA HIS A 55 -5.89 8.54 17.31
C HIS A 55 -7.37 8.43 16.94
N GLY A 56 -7.78 7.32 16.31
CA GLY A 56 -9.17 7.01 15.98
C GLY A 56 -9.62 7.47 14.59
N ASP A 57 -8.74 8.08 13.79
CA ASP A 57 -9.00 8.48 12.42
C ASP A 57 -9.17 7.25 11.52
N GLU A 58 -10.08 7.34 10.56
CA GLU A 58 -10.28 6.24 9.62
C GLU A 58 -9.08 6.11 8.68
N ILE A 59 -8.63 4.87 8.46
CA ILE A 59 -7.70 4.52 7.40
C ILE A 59 -8.36 3.54 6.44
N GLN A 60 -8.14 3.75 5.15
CA GLN A 60 -8.52 2.83 4.08
C GLN A 60 -7.25 2.40 3.36
N ALA A 61 -7.09 1.09 3.18
CA ALA A 61 -6.01 0.49 2.41
C ALA A 61 -6.60 -0.42 1.32
N THR A 62 -6.22 -0.17 0.09
CA THR A 62 -6.69 -0.92 -1.09
C THR A 62 -5.51 -1.45 -1.86
N LEU A 63 -5.53 -2.73 -2.23
CA LEU A 63 -4.51 -3.35 -3.06
C LEU A 63 -4.99 -3.44 -4.52
N PHE A 64 -4.28 -2.77 -5.42
CA PHE A 64 -4.49 -2.91 -6.85
C PHE A 64 -3.46 -3.88 -7.41
N LEU A 65 -3.94 -5.10 -7.66
CA LEU A 65 -3.11 -6.18 -8.16
C LEU A 65 -2.93 -6.08 -9.68
N ALA A 66 -1.68 -6.18 -10.12
CA ALA A 66 -1.30 -6.28 -11.52
C ALA A 66 -0.65 -7.63 -11.81
N ASP A 67 -0.79 -8.13 -13.03
CA ASP A 67 -0.14 -9.38 -13.41
C ASP A 67 1.34 -9.14 -13.73
N PRO A 68 2.26 -9.94 -13.19
CA PRO A 68 3.68 -9.82 -13.52
C PRO A 68 3.95 -9.83 -15.03
N PRO A 69 4.90 -9.02 -15.54
CA PRO A 69 5.90 -8.23 -14.80
C PRO A 69 5.43 -6.82 -14.39
N LEU A 70 4.13 -6.54 -14.41
CA LEU A 70 3.61 -5.26 -13.93
C LEU A 70 3.61 -5.21 -12.39
N VAL A 71 3.77 -4.01 -11.85
CA VAL A 71 3.85 -3.77 -10.41
C VAL A 71 2.46 -3.55 -9.83
N SER A 72 2.16 -4.26 -8.74
CA SER A 72 0.97 -4.05 -7.91
C SER A 72 1.22 -2.93 -6.92
N HIS A 73 0.16 -2.23 -6.54
CA HIS A 73 0.26 -0.99 -5.77
C HIS A 73 -0.74 -0.94 -4.62
N PHE A 74 -0.30 -0.43 -3.48
CA PHE A 74 -1.20 -0.02 -2.40
C PHE A 74 -1.65 1.42 -2.59
N PHE A 75 -2.92 1.65 -2.32
CA PHE A 75 -3.56 2.95 -2.27
C PHE A 75 -4.05 3.12 -0.84
N ILE A 76 -3.58 4.17 -0.17
CA ILE A 76 -3.88 4.42 1.23
C ILE A 76 -4.44 5.83 1.35
N SER A 77 -5.60 5.94 1.99
CA SER A 77 -6.18 7.22 2.39
C SER A 77 -6.45 7.22 3.89
N CYS A 78 -6.25 8.36 4.53
CA CYS A 78 -6.57 8.58 5.92
C CYS A 78 -7.26 9.94 6.06
N ALA A 79 -8.14 10.08 7.04
CA ALA A 79 -8.70 11.38 7.40
C ALA A 79 -7.64 12.32 8.00
N ALA A 80 -6.59 11.77 8.62
CA ALA A 80 -5.44 12.52 9.12
C ALA A 80 -4.41 12.79 8.01
N GLU A 81 -3.65 13.87 8.18
CA GLU A 81 -2.56 14.22 7.26
C GLU A 81 -1.37 13.26 7.41
N PHE A 82 -0.75 12.88 6.29
CA PHE A 82 0.47 12.07 6.27
C PHE A 82 1.72 12.94 6.41
N GLY A 83 2.66 12.50 7.24
CA GLY A 83 3.99 13.11 7.36
C GLY A 83 4.95 12.66 6.26
N CYS A 84 4.84 11.40 5.81
CA CYS A 84 5.57 10.84 4.66
C CYS A 84 4.74 9.74 3.97
N GLU A 85 5.24 9.16 2.87
CA GLU A 85 4.56 8.04 2.26
C GLU A 85 4.44 6.86 3.24
N PRO A 86 3.28 6.19 3.27
CA PRO A 86 3.19 4.87 3.86
C PRO A 86 4.08 3.90 3.10
N ARG A 87 4.71 2.99 3.85
CA ARG A 87 5.63 1.99 3.30
C ARG A 87 5.20 0.58 3.64
N ILE A 88 5.51 -0.33 2.74
CA ILE A 88 5.48 -1.76 2.98
C ILE A 88 6.82 -2.12 3.62
N LEU A 89 6.80 -2.62 4.86
CA LEU A 89 8.02 -3.02 5.57
C LEU A 89 8.37 -4.48 5.35
N TYR A 90 7.36 -5.36 5.43
CA TYR A 90 7.53 -6.79 5.32
C TYR A 90 6.30 -7.42 4.66
N THR A 91 6.52 -8.57 4.05
CA THR A 91 5.48 -9.40 3.47
C THR A 91 5.74 -10.85 3.85
N GLU A 92 4.67 -11.60 4.12
CA GLU A 92 4.75 -13.03 4.41
C GLU A 92 3.48 -13.70 3.89
N ALA A 93 3.61 -14.55 2.87
CA ALA A 93 2.46 -15.07 2.12
C ALA A 93 1.47 -13.93 1.79
N ASN A 94 0.21 -14.05 2.23
CA ASN A 94 -0.85 -13.07 2.01
C ASN A 94 -0.90 -11.93 3.04
N LEU A 95 0.12 -11.78 3.89
CA LEU A 95 0.20 -10.72 4.88
C LEU A 95 1.16 -9.62 4.43
N VAL A 96 0.78 -8.37 4.68
CA VAL A 96 1.59 -7.18 4.43
C VAL A 96 1.65 -6.36 5.71
N LEU A 97 2.86 -6.04 6.16
CA LEU A 97 3.08 -5.06 7.22
C LEU A 97 3.26 -3.67 6.61
N LEU A 98 2.31 -2.78 6.87
CA LEU A 98 2.34 -1.39 6.46
C LEU A 98 2.76 -0.51 7.64
N THR A 99 3.54 0.54 7.36
CA THR A 99 3.81 1.62 8.31
C THR A 99 3.23 2.93 7.78
N LEU A 100 2.54 3.67 8.66
CA LEU A 100 2.00 4.99 8.40
C LEU A 100 2.66 5.99 9.35
N VAL A 101 3.08 7.13 8.80
CA VAL A 101 3.57 8.28 9.56
C VAL A 101 2.59 9.41 9.37
N LEU A 102 1.93 9.81 10.46
CA LEU A 102 0.90 10.86 10.45
C LEU A 102 1.44 12.15 11.06
N GLY A 103 0.92 13.28 10.58
CA GLY A 103 1.26 14.62 11.03
C GLY A 103 2.69 15.02 10.68
N ASP A 104 3.51 15.26 11.69
CA ASP A 104 4.86 15.77 11.50
C ASP A 104 5.78 14.75 10.79
N PRO A 105 6.41 15.09 9.64
CA PRO A 105 7.37 14.23 8.95
C PRO A 105 8.58 13.79 9.80
N TYR A 106 8.91 14.51 10.88
CA TYR A 106 9.94 14.09 11.83
C TYR A 106 9.53 12.87 12.66
N ASN A 107 8.24 12.54 12.71
CA ASN A 107 7.75 11.33 13.37
C ASN A 107 8.34 10.06 12.74
N ALA A 108 8.69 10.09 11.44
CA ALA A 108 9.33 8.96 10.76
C ALA A 108 10.68 8.53 11.38
N ILE A 109 11.34 9.40 12.16
CA ILE A 109 12.63 9.13 12.82
C ILE A 109 12.43 8.29 14.10
N ASP A 110 11.27 8.37 14.75
CA ASP A 110 10.95 7.65 15.97
C ASP A 110 9.85 6.61 15.69
N PRO A 111 10.20 5.32 15.53
CA PRO A 111 9.24 4.26 15.22
C PRO A 111 8.08 4.16 16.23
N ARG A 112 8.25 4.67 17.46
CA ARG A 112 7.18 4.67 18.48
C ARG A 112 6.02 5.60 18.10
N LYS A 113 6.25 6.53 17.17
CA LYS A 113 5.24 7.47 16.64
C LYS A 113 4.57 6.99 15.36
N ASN A 114 4.98 5.84 14.81
CA ASN A 114 4.44 5.31 13.57
C ASN A 114 3.35 4.28 13.84
N ASP A 115 2.29 4.29 13.03
CA ASP A 115 1.24 3.28 13.07
C ASP A 115 1.60 2.09 12.19
N PHE A 116 1.43 0.89 12.73
CA PHE A 116 1.72 -0.37 12.04
C PHE A 116 0.44 -1.14 11.82
N TYR A 117 0.24 -1.60 10.59
CA TYR A 117 -0.95 -2.35 10.19
C TYR A 117 -0.58 -3.65 9.50
N VAL A 118 -1.23 -4.72 9.92
CA VAL A 118 -1.21 -5.98 9.18
C VAL A 118 -2.42 -5.98 8.25
N TYR A 119 -2.15 -6.01 6.96
CA TYR A 119 -3.15 -6.18 5.92
C TYR A 119 -3.12 -7.63 5.43
N GLU A 120 -4.28 -8.29 5.43
CA GLU A 120 -4.44 -9.63 4.89
C GLU A 120 -5.09 -9.58 3.51
N VAL A 121 -4.39 -10.09 2.51
CA VAL A 121 -4.95 -10.32 1.17
C VAL A 121 -5.86 -11.55 1.24
N GLY A 122 -7.12 -11.42 0.84
CA GLY A 122 -8.09 -12.52 0.85
C GLY A 122 -7.76 -13.71 -0.06
N VAL A 123 -6.68 -13.62 -0.84
CA VAL A 123 -6.13 -14.72 -1.66
C VAL A 123 -4.71 -15.04 -1.22
N ARG A 124 -4.38 -16.33 -1.11
CA ARG A 124 -3.00 -16.79 -0.87
C ARG A 124 -2.12 -16.43 -2.06
N VAL A 125 -1.29 -15.42 -1.88
CA VAL A 125 -0.34 -14.91 -2.89
C VAL A 125 0.98 -14.65 -2.18
N VAL A 126 2.10 -14.91 -2.83
CA VAL A 126 3.44 -14.52 -2.36
C VAL A 126 3.74 -13.10 -2.86
N ILE A 127 4.11 -12.20 -1.96
CA ILE A 127 4.29 -10.79 -2.31
C ILE A 127 5.78 -10.46 -2.34
N MET A 128 6.26 -10.04 -3.50
CA MET A 128 7.66 -9.66 -3.73
C MET A 128 7.78 -8.14 -3.71
N VAL A 129 8.49 -7.58 -2.72
CA VAL A 129 8.67 -6.12 -2.56
C VAL A 129 9.93 -5.65 -3.29
N TYR A 130 9.85 -4.54 -4.01
CA TYR A 130 10.97 -3.92 -4.72
C TYR A 130 11.18 -2.48 -4.26
N ASP A 131 12.43 -2.13 -3.96
CA ASP A 131 12.88 -0.75 -3.73
C ASP A 131 13.44 -0.23 -5.06
N PHE A 132 12.90 0.89 -5.57
CA PHE A 132 13.30 1.51 -6.85
C PHE A 132 14.16 2.75 -6.64
#